data_AF-A0A521FCC4-F1
#
_entry.id   AF-A0A521FCC4-F1
#
_cell.length_a   1.000
_cell.length_b   1.000
_cell.length_c   1.000
_cell.angle_alpha   90.00
_cell.angle_beta   90.00
_cell.angle_gamma   90.00
#
_symmetry.space_group_name_H-M   'P 1'
#
loop_
_entity.id
_entity.type
_entity.pdbx_description
1 polymer ?
#
loop_
_entity_poly.entity_id
_entity_poly.type
_entity_poly.pdbx_seq_one_letter_code
_entity_poly.pdbx_strand_id
1 'polypeptide(L)' 'MKYYFEKTTDYTFEEAVERVTEELKKEGFGVLTQINIHEKLKEKLGVDFRNYRILGACNPAFAYKAL' A
#
# COMPACT_ATOMS: atom_id res chain seq x y z
N MET A 1 -0.63 13.88 -18.50
CA MET A 1 -1.60 12.80 -18.23
C MET A 1 -1.03 11.97 -17.08
N LYS A 2 -1.77 11.78 -15.98
CA LYS A 2 -1.30 10.97 -14.84
C LYS A 2 -1.84 9.55 -15.02
N TYR A 3 -0.98 8.54 -14.83
CA TYR A 3 -1.36 7.12 -14.90
C TYR A 3 -1.74 6.53 -13.52
N TYR A 4 -1.85 7.38 -12.51
CA TYR A 4 -2.09 7.00 -11.13
C TYR A 4 -2.95 8.04 -10.42
N PHE A 5 -3.60 7.61 -9.35
CA PHE A 5 -4.28 8.47 -8.40
C PHE A 5 -3.36 8.72 -7.20
N GLU A 6 -3.32 9.95 -6.70
CA GLU A 6 -2.55 10.30 -5.51
C GLU A 6 -3.34 11.23 -4.61
N LYS A 7 -3.05 11.13 -3.32
CA LYS A 7 -3.54 12.05 -2.29
C LYS A 7 -2.46 12.21 -1.23
N THR A 8 -2.14 13.45 -0.89
CA THR A 8 -1.26 13.78 0.24
C THR A 8 -2.12 14.04 1.48
N THR A 9 -1.64 13.62 2.64
CA THR A 9 -2.32 13.76 3.92
C THR A 9 -1.35 14.24 4.99
N ASP A 10 -1.87 14.87 6.03
CA ASP A 10 -1.07 15.35 7.17
C ASP A 10 -0.84 14.29 8.26
N TYR A 11 -1.19 13.03 7.97
CA TYR A 11 -0.99 11.89 8.87
C TYR A 11 0.48 11.48 8.95
N THR A 12 0.86 10.87 10.06
CA THR A 12 2.11 10.12 10.12
C THR A 12 2.07 8.93 9.15
N PHE A 13 3.23 8.38 8.81
CA PHE A 13 3.32 7.28 7.86
C PHE A 13 2.53 6.04 8.32
N GLU A 14 2.64 5.67 9.59
CA GLU A 14 1.92 4.50 10.12
C GLU A 14 0.41 4.75 10.22
N GLU A 15 -0.02 5.95 10.64
CA GLU A 15 -1.46 6.31 10.62
C GLU A 15 -2.03 6.28 9.21
N ALA A 16 -1.27 6.74 8.21
CA ALA A 16 -1.71 6.67 6.81
C ALA A 16 -1.87 5.23 6.33
N VAL A 17 -0.95 4.34 6.70
CA VAL A 17 -1.03 2.90 6.36
C VAL A 17 -2.22 2.24 7.05
N GLU A 18 -2.43 2.50 8.33
CA GLU A 18 -3.56 1.98 9.11
C GLU A 18 -4.89 2.42 8.49
N ARG A 19 -5.07 3.74 8.30
CA ARG A 19 -6.30 4.31 7.72
C ARG A 19 -6.59 3.77 6.32
N VAL A 20 -5.58 3.71 5.45
CA VAL A 20 -5.78 3.15 4.09
C VAL A 20 -6.19 1.68 4.17
N THR A 21 -5.60 0.90 5.08
CA THR A 21 -5.95 -0.51 5.26
C THR A 21 -7.39 -0.68 5.76
N GLU A 22 -7.83 0.16 6.69
CA GLU A 22 -9.20 0.17 7.20
C GLU A 22 -10.22 0.59 6.13
N GLU A 23 -9.95 1.66 5.38
CA GLU A 23 -10.84 2.13 4.32
C GLU A 23 -10.95 1.11 3.18
N LEU A 24 -9.83 0.47 2.79
CA LEU A 24 -9.87 -0.65 1.83
C LEU A 24 -10.79 -1.77 2.32
N LYS A 25 -10.70 -2.14 3.59
CA LYS A 25 -11.54 -3.17 4.19
C LYS A 25 -13.03 -2.81 4.18
N LYS A 26 -13.38 -1.54 4.43
CA LYS A 26 -14.78 -1.05 4.36
C LYS A 26 -15.36 -1.21 2.95
N GLU A 27 -14.54 -1.02 1.93
CA GLU A 27 -14.91 -1.19 0.51
C GLU A 27 -14.79 -2.65 0.02
N GLY A 28 -14.55 -3.61 0.93
CA GLY A 28 -14.46 -5.03 0.60
C GLY A 28 -13.13 -5.47 -0.03
N PHE A 29 -12.09 -4.64 0.05
CA PHE A 29 -10.73 -4.99 -0.34
C PHE A 29 -9.95 -5.52 0.86
N GLY A 30 -9.34 -6.70 0.71
CA GLY A 30 -8.37 -7.24 1.66
C GLY A 30 -6.94 -6.94 1.21
N VAL A 31 -6.05 -6.57 2.15
CA VAL A 31 -4.62 -6.47 1.89
C VAL A 31 -4.01 -7.87 1.89
N LEU A 32 -3.56 -8.33 0.72
CA LEU A 32 -2.95 -9.64 0.51
C LEU A 32 -1.44 -9.63 0.77
N THR A 33 -0.78 -8.52 0.42
CA THR A 33 0.68 -8.39 0.55
C THR A 33 1.05 -7.02 1.06
N GLN A 34 2.10 -6.98 1.88
CA GLN A 34 2.70 -5.75 2.37
C GLN A 34 4.21 -5.86 2.20
N ILE A 35 4.80 -4.88 1.53
CA ILE A 35 6.24 -4.84 1.27
C ILE A 35 6.81 -3.55 1.84
N ASN A 36 7.69 -3.67 2.82
CA ASN A 36 8.49 -2.57 3.32
C ASN A 36 9.69 -2.34 2.39
N ILE A 37 9.59 -1.35 1.49
CA ILE A 37 10.66 -1.06 0.53
C ILE A 37 11.85 -0.38 1.23
N HIS A 38 11.59 0.44 2.24
CA HIS A 38 12.66 1.05 3.05
C HIS A 38 13.59 -0.03 3.62
N GLU A 39 13.03 -1.01 4.33
CA GLU A 39 13.80 -2.10 4.92
C GLU A 39 14.49 -2.97 3.86
N LYS A 40 13.77 -3.33 2.77
CA LYS A 40 14.36 -4.15 1.71
C LYS A 40 15.55 -3.49 1.03
N LEU A 41 15.48 -2.19 0.76
CA LEU A 41 16.59 -1.45 0.14
C LEU A 41 17.76 -1.31 1.11
N LYS A 42 17.48 -1.07 2.40
CA LYS A 42 18.51 -1.04 3.43
C LYS A 42 19.22 -2.39 3.58
N GLU A 43 18.47 -3.49 3.62
CA GLU A 43 19.02 -4.85 3.74
C GLU A 43 19.85 -5.24 2.52
N LYS A 44 19.35 -4.99 1.30
CA LYS A 44 19.98 -5.49 0.07
C LYS A 44 21.06 -4.58 -0.49
N LEU A 45 20.93 -3.27 -0.30
CA LEU A 45 21.81 -2.27 -0.92
C LEU A 45 22.51 -1.36 0.09
N GLY A 46 22.17 -1.45 1.39
CA GLY A 46 22.74 -0.59 2.43
C GLY A 46 22.32 0.88 2.33
N VAL A 47 21.32 1.20 1.50
CA VAL A 47 20.89 2.59 1.26
C VAL A 47 19.78 2.98 2.24
N ASP A 48 19.88 4.19 2.78
CA ASP A 48 18.83 4.78 3.59
C ASP A 48 17.84 5.53 2.69
N PHE A 49 16.65 4.96 2.49
CA PHE A 49 15.61 5.49 1.62
C PHE A 49 14.46 6.08 2.45
N ARG A 50 13.61 6.92 1.86
CA ARG A 50 12.41 7.40 2.56
C ARG A 50 11.47 6.24 2.95
N ASN A 51 10.61 6.46 3.94
CA ASN A 51 9.53 5.54 4.27
C ASN A 51 8.68 5.24 3.03
N TYR A 52 8.65 3.97 2.63
CA TYR A 52 7.97 3.54 1.43
C TYR A 52 7.45 2.11 1.63
N ARG A 53 6.13 1.93 1.52
CA ARG A 53 5.44 0.67 1.72
C ARG A 53 4.49 0.42 0.56
N ILE A 54 4.50 -0.78 0.02
CA ILE A 54 3.58 -1.22 -1.04
C ILE A 54 2.56 -2.15 -0.42
N LEU A 55 1.28 -1.86 -0.62
CA LEU A 55 0.16 -2.70 -0.22
C LEU A 55 -0.48 -3.29 -1.47
N GLY A 56 -0.52 -4.62 -1.58
CA GLY A 56 -1.30 -5.32 -2.58
C GLY A 56 -2.70 -5.59 -2.03
N ALA A 57 -3.71 -4.88 -2.53
CA ALA A 57 -5.10 -5.05 -2.11
C ALA A 57 -5.94 -5.72 -3.20
N CYS A 58 -6.90 -6.55 -2.78
CA CYS A 58 -7.76 -7.30 -3.70
C CYS A 58 -9.18 -7.41 -3.13
N ASN A 59 -10.16 -7.21 -4.01
CA ASN A 59 -11.55 -7.60 -3.75
C ASN A 59 -11.82 -8.93 -4.49
N PRO A 60 -12.01 -10.06 -3.78
CA PRO A 60 -12.15 -11.37 -4.41
C PRO A 60 -13.33 -11.47 -5.39
N ALA A 61 -14.44 -10.80 -5.12
CA ALA A 61 -15.62 -10.85 -5.97
C ALA A 61 -15.37 -10.14 -7.32
N PHE A 62 -14.63 -9.03 -7.31
CA PHE A 62 -14.23 -8.36 -8.55
C PHE A 62 -13.10 -9.11 -9.26
N ALA A 63 -12.11 -9.61 -8.51
CA ALA A 63 -11.00 -10.38 -9.08
C ALA A 63 -11.51 -11.61 -9.82
N TYR A 64 -12.44 -12.37 -9.23
CA TYR A 64 -13.03 -13.55 -9.87
C TYR A 64 -13.78 -13.21 -11.16
N LYS A 65 -14.46 -12.06 -11.23
CA LYS A 65 -15.19 -11.62 -12.44
C LYS A 65 -14.27 -11.21 -13.59
N ALA A 66 -13.02 -10.85 -13.29
CA ALA A 66 -12.06 -10.37 -14.27
C ALA A 66 -11.19 -11.49 -14.88
N LEU A 67 -11.23 -12.69 -14.29
CA LEU A 67 -10.59 -13.91 -14.80
C LEU A 67 -11.43 -14.56 -15.90
#